data_AF-A0A4Y2KI37-F1
#
_entry.id   AF-A0A4Y2KI37-F1
#
_cell.length_a   1.000
_cell.length_b   1.000
_cell.length_c   1.000
_cell.angle_alpha   90.00
_cell.angle_beta   90.00
_cell.angle_gamma   90.00
#
_symmetry.space_group_name_H-M   'P 1'
#
loop_
_entity.id
_entity.type
_entity.pdbx_description
1 polymer ?
#
loop_
_entity_poly.entity_id
_entity_poly.type
_entity_poly.pdbx_seq_one_letter_code
_entity_poly.pdbx_strand_id
1 'polypeptide(L)'
;MNYHHQKTNQMMNLWKVQETGVDVSVLTPAPPKFPFTGNPGIKVSLRQSDDPLDYFCLFFDDEVISFIAKETNSFAEEHFSNLELTPSTRALQWKDVTSEELKRFIYLLILQGIVQKPTEKWFWSKRPILCTPFFGNVMNEKRYSLIMKFLHFQSSNDSEDESPSNNKLKKNCEIS
;
A
#
# COMPACT_ATOMS: atom_id res chain seq x y z
N MET A 1 23.39 56.73 23.20
CA MET A 1 22.41 55.94 23.97
C MET A 1 21.04 55.76 23.30
N ASN A 2 20.75 56.25 22.09
CA ASN A 2 19.39 56.21 21.52
C ASN A 2 19.16 55.27 20.31
N TYR A 3 20.21 54.63 19.77
CA TYR A 3 20.04 53.69 18.64
C TYR A 3 19.63 52.28 19.07
N HIS A 4 19.98 51.84 20.29
CA HIS A 4 19.65 50.49 20.75
C HIS A 4 18.18 50.34 21.15
N HIS A 5 17.56 51.44 21.60
CA HIS A 5 16.18 51.47 22.10
C HIS A 5 15.13 51.49 20.97
N GLN A 6 15.48 52.01 19.78
CA GLN A 6 14.58 51.97 18.62
C GLN A 6 14.54 50.60 17.95
N LYS A 7 15.64 49.84 17.93
CA LYS A 7 15.66 48.48 17.36
C LYS A 7 14.88 47.46 18.20
N THR A 8 14.87 47.59 19.52
CA THR A 8 14.08 46.72 20.40
C THR A 8 12.58 46.92 20.23
N ASN A 9 12.14 48.17 20.03
CA ASN A 9 10.73 48.48 19.81
C ASN A 9 10.24 48.08 18.41
N GLN A 10 11.10 48.09 17.38
CA GLN A 10 10.77 47.53 16.06
C GLN A 10 10.72 46.00 16.05
N MET A 11 11.59 45.32 16.81
CA MET A 11 11.56 43.86 16.97
C MET A 11 10.35 43.39 17.78
N MET A 12 9.92 44.11 18.83
CA MET A 12 8.72 43.73 19.60
C MET A 12 7.41 43.87 18.83
N ASN A 13 7.37 44.71 17.78
CA ASN A 13 6.18 44.88 16.95
C ASN A 13 6.07 43.84 15.81
N LEU A 14 7.12 43.06 15.54
CA LEU A 14 7.13 41.99 14.52
C LEU A 14 6.69 40.62 15.05
N TRP A 15 6.64 40.43 16.37
CA TRP A 15 6.17 39.19 17.02
C TRP A 15 4.71 39.22 17.46
N LYS A 16 3.92 40.23 17.06
CA LYS A 16 2.46 40.05 16.97
C LYS A 16 2.14 39.20 15.74
N VAL A 17 2.64 37.97 15.76
CA VAL A 17 2.08 36.89 14.95
C VAL A 17 0.62 36.84 15.31
N GLN A 18 -0.20 36.88 14.26
CA GLN A 18 -1.62 36.70 14.31
C GLN A 18 -1.90 35.33 14.94
N GLU A 19 -2.11 35.31 16.26
CA GLU A 19 -2.81 34.22 16.91
C GLU A 19 -4.21 34.22 16.31
N THR A 20 -4.37 33.48 15.22
CA THR A 20 -5.67 32.98 14.81
C THR A 20 -6.08 32.01 15.91
N GLY A 21 -6.56 32.58 17.02
CA GLY A 21 -7.26 31.84 18.03
C GLY A 21 -8.37 31.11 17.30
N VAL A 22 -8.19 29.79 17.14
CA VAL A 22 -9.33 28.92 16.89
C VAL A 22 -10.22 29.15 18.09
N ASP A 23 -11.30 29.87 17.87
CA ASP A 23 -12.29 30.14 18.89
C ASP A 23 -12.88 28.79 19.32
N VAL A 24 -12.45 28.32 20.50
CA VAL A 24 -12.92 27.07 21.11
C VAL A 24 -14.43 27.15 21.43
N SER A 25 -15.07 28.31 21.29
CA SER A 25 -16.52 28.41 21.37
C SER A 25 -17.25 27.95 20.09
N VAL A 26 -16.52 27.70 18.99
CA VAL A 26 -17.03 27.05 17.77
C VAL A 26 -16.49 25.62 17.67
N LEU A 27 -16.64 24.83 18.74
CA LEU A 27 -16.54 23.38 18.60
C LEU A 27 -17.77 22.93 17.82
N THR A 28 -17.56 22.53 16.56
CA THR A 28 -18.59 21.79 15.84
C THR A 28 -19.01 20.60 16.72
N PRO A 29 -20.32 20.36 16.92
CA PRO A 29 -20.76 19.24 17.73
C PRO A 29 -20.16 17.97 17.16
N ALA A 30 -19.64 17.10 18.04
CA ALA A 30 -19.14 15.80 17.63
C ALA A 30 -20.19 15.10 16.75
N PRO A 31 -19.80 14.47 15.63
CA PRO A 31 -20.74 13.75 14.80
C PRO A 31 -21.62 12.83 15.65
N PRO A 32 -22.93 12.74 15.36
CA PRO A 32 -23.82 11.88 16.12
C PRO A 32 -23.28 10.45 16.16
N LYS A 33 -23.26 9.85 17.35
CA LYS A 33 -22.87 8.45 17.51
C LYS A 33 -23.97 7.59 16.88
N PHE A 34 -23.68 6.98 15.74
CA PHE A 34 -24.56 6.00 15.13
C PHE A 34 -24.42 4.67 15.88
N PRO A 35 -25.45 4.20 16.60
CA PRO A 35 -25.38 2.90 17.26
C PRO A 35 -25.30 1.80 16.19
N PHE A 36 -24.43 0.82 16.40
CA PHE A 36 -24.39 -0.36 15.54
C PHE A 36 -25.69 -1.15 15.72
N THR A 37 -26.50 -1.22 14.67
CA THR A 37 -27.79 -1.94 14.66
C THR A 37 -27.71 -3.33 14.04
N GLY A 38 -26.52 -3.73 13.58
CA GLY A 38 -26.31 -5.04 12.97
C GLY A 38 -26.24 -6.16 14.02
N ASN A 39 -26.44 -7.39 13.55
CA ASN A 39 -26.10 -8.57 14.34
C ASN A 39 -24.57 -8.76 14.33
N PRO A 40 -23.88 -8.68 15.48
CA PRO A 40 -22.44 -8.90 15.54
C PRO A 40 -22.12 -10.39 15.35
N GLY A 41 -20.90 -10.68 14.89
CA GLY A 41 -20.40 -12.04 14.71
C GLY A 41 -20.14 -12.44 13.26
N ILE A 42 -19.64 -13.66 13.09
CA ILE A 42 -19.32 -14.25 11.79
C ILE A 42 -20.64 -14.55 11.06
N LYS A 43 -20.82 -13.95 9.88
CA LYS A 43 -22.01 -14.15 9.04
C LYS A 43 -21.86 -15.25 7.99
N VAL A 44 -20.65 -15.79 7.84
CA VAL A 44 -20.35 -16.87 6.90
C VAL A 44 -20.46 -18.22 7.60
N SER A 45 -21.02 -19.20 6.90
CA SER A 45 -21.08 -20.58 7.40
C SER A 45 -19.76 -21.28 7.11
N LEU A 46 -18.80 -21.14 8.02
CA LEU A 46 -17.62 -22.00 8.01
C LEU A 46 -17.98 -23.31 8.72
N ARG A 47 -17.65 -24.45 8.10
CA ARG A 47 -17.44 -25.68 8.88
C ARG A 47 -16.34 -25.29 9.87
N GLN A 48 -16.57 -25.40 11.18
CA GLN A 48 -15.54 -25.06 12.17
C GLN A 48 -14.26 -25.80 11.79
N SER A 49 -13.35 -25.07 11.18
CA SER A 49 -12.10 -25.53 10.64
C SER A 49 -11.09 -24.70 11.40
N ASP A 50 -10.26 -25.38 12.17
CA ASP A 50 -9.17 -24.74 12.89
C ASP A 50 -8.07 -24.24 11.92
N ASP A 51 -8.27 -24.35 10.59
CA ASP A 51 -7.32 -23.89 9.58
C ASP A 51 -7.46 -22.38 9.30
N PRO A 52 -6.46 -21.55 9.66
CA PRO A 52 -6.44 -20.12 9.35
C PRO A 52 -6.52 -19.81 7.85
N LEU A 53 -6.16 -20.75 6.98
CA LEU A 53 -6.23 -20.58 5.53
C LEU A 53 -7.68 -20.41 5.05
N ASP A 54 -8.63 -21.14 5.63
CA ASP A 54 -10.04 -21.05 5.24
C ASP A 54 -10.60 -19.65 5.48
N TYR A 55 -10.18 -18.99 6.57
CA TYR A 55 -10.55 -17.61 6.87
C TYR A 55 -9.91 -16.61 5.90
N PHE A 56 -8.67 -16.85 5.50
CA PHE A 56 -7.99 -16.01 4.51
C PHE A 56 -8.71 -16.08 3.15
N CYS A 57 -9.10 -17.28 2.72
CA CYS A 57 -9.80 -17.50 1.46
C CYS A 57 -11.21 -16.89 1.40
N LEU A 58 -11.78 -16.43 2.53
CA LEU A 58 -13.01 -15.63 2.53
C LEU A 58 -12.84 -14.24 1.92
N PHE A 59 -11.61 -13.72 1.95
CA PHE A 59 -11.27 -12.37 1.44
C PHE A 59 -10.48 -12.44 0.13
N PHE A 60 -9.64 -13.47 -0.01
CA PHE A 60 -8.81 -13.72 -1.17
C PHE A 60 -9.16 -15.07 -1.77
N ASP A 61 -10.37 -15.17 -2.32
CA ASP A 61 -10.79 -16.34 -3.07
C ASP A 61 -10.02 -16.49 -4.39
N ASP A 62 -10.23 -17.61 -5.08
CA ASP A 62 -9.53 -17.90 -6.32
C ASP A 62 -9.88 -16.90 -7.44
N GLU A 63 -11.09 -16.31 -7.43
CA GLU A 63 -11.50 -15.31 -8.41
C GLU A 63 -10.73 -14.01 -8.22
N VAL A 64 -10.68 -13.48 -7.00
CA VAL A 64 -9.91 -12.29 -6.64
C VAL A 64 -8.42 -12.49 -6.93
N ILE A 65 -7.85 -13.63 -6.52
CA ILE A 65 -6.43 -13.93 -6.78
C ILE A 65 -6.15 -14.01 -8.28
N SER A 66 -6.99 -14.73 -9.03
CA SER A 66 -6.83 -14.86 -10.48
C SER A 66 -6.95 -13.51 -11.18
N PHE A 67 -7.88 -12.66 -10.74
CA PHE A 67 -8.06 -11.32 -11.26
C PHE A 67 -6.82 -10.46 -11.05
N ILE A 68 -6.31 -10.37 -9.82
CA ILE A 68 -5.12 -9.58 -9.50
C ILE A 68 -3.90 -10.08 -10.28
N ALA A 69 -3.72 -11.41 -10.40
CA ALA A 69 -2.62 -11.98 -11.16
C ALA A 69 -2.69 -11.60 -12.64
N LYS A 70 -3.89 -11.68 -13.24
CA LYS A 70 -4.13 -11.27 -14.63
C LYS A 70 -3.81 -9.80 -14.83
N GLU A 71 -4.38 -8.91 -14.04
CA GLU A 71 -4.18 -7.46 -14.20
C GLU A 71 -2.71 -7.05 -13.96
N THR A 72 -2.03 -7.69 -13.02
CA THR A 72 -0.59 -7.51 -12.79
C THR A 72 0.24 -7.88 -14.03
N ASN A 73 -0.11 -8.98 -14.71
CA ASN A 73 0.59 -9.40 -15.92
C ASN A 73 0.31 -8.47 -17.10
N SER A 74 -0.95 -8.10 -17.30
CA SER A 74 -1.34 -7.15 -18.35
C SER A 74 -0.67 -5.79 -18.18
N PHE A 75 -0.62 -5.26 -16.95
CA PHE A 75 0.08 -4.02 -16.65
C PHE A 75 1.59 -4.10 -16.93
N ALA A 76 2.23 -5.23 -16.58
CA ALA A 76 3.63 -5.45 -16.89
C ALA A 76 3.89 -5.50 -18.40
N GLU A 77 3.06 -6.23 -19.15
CA GLU A 77 3.15 -6.34 -20.61
C GLU A 77 2.98 -4.98 -21.29
N GLU A 78 2.01 -4.17 -20.87
CA GLU A 78 1.82 -2.81 -21.36
C GLU A 78 3.04 -1.93 -21.07
N HIS A 79 3.57 -1.98 -19.85
CA HIS A 79 4.74 -1.22 -19.46
C HIS A 79 5.97 -1.56 -20.31
N PHE A 80 6.16 -2.84 -20.65
CA PHE A 80 7.31 -3.26 -21.47
C PHE A 80 7.12 -3.00 -22.96
N SER A 81 5.89 -3.07 -23.46
CA SER A 81 5.57 -2.79 -24.87
C SER A 81 5.86 -1.34 -25.25
N ASN A 82 5.78 -0.42 -24.28
CA ASN A 82 6.03 1.01 -24.47
C ASN A 82 7.52 1.44 -24.30
N LEU A 83 8.45 0.50 -24.12
CA LEU A 83 9.87 0.79 -23.93
C LEU A 83 10.71 0.37 -25.16
N GLU A 84 11.67 1.23 -25.57
CA GLU A 84 12.72 0.81 -26.51
C GLU A 84 13.66 -0.19 -25.80
N LEU A 85 13.52 -1.48 -26.13
CA LEU A 85 14.18 -2.56 -25.43
C LEU A 85 15.66 -2.65 -25.84
N THR A 86 16.57 -2.36 -24.90
CA THR A 86 17.94 -2.89 -24.97
C THR A 86 18.00 -4.31 -24.38
N PRO A 87 18.87 -5.21 -24.87
CA PRO A 87 18.95 -6.62 -24.44
C PRO A 87 19.29 -6.86 -22.95
N SER A 88 19.47 -5.81 -22.14
CA SER A 88 19.74 -5.90 -20.69
C SER A 88 18.56 -5.42 -19.82
N THR A 89 17.45 -5.02 -20.43
CA THR A 89 16.31 -4.45 -19.72
C THR A 89 15.59 -5.48 -18.87
N ARG A 90 15.05 -5.03 -17.73
CA ARG A 90 14.26 -5.85 -16.79
C ARG A 90 13.09 -6.59 -17.45
N ALA A 91 12.66 -6.15 -18.63
CA ALA A 91 11.68 -6.81 -19.48
C ALA A 91 12.02 -8.28 -19.73
N LEU A 92 13.29 -8.61 -19.98
CA LEU A 92 13.73 -10.01 -20.23
C LEU A 92 13.71 -10.89 -18.97
N GLN A 93 13.64 -10.30 -17.78
CA GLN A 93 13.57 -11.03 -16.51
C GLN A 93 12.14 -11.23 -16.04
N TRP A 94 11.16 -10.55 -16.65
CA TRP A 94 9.77 -10.73 -16.31
C TRP A 94 9.28 -12.11 -16.73
N LYS A 95 8.46 -12.68 -15.87
CA LYS A 95 7.66 -13.88 -16.13
C LYS A 95 6.29 -13.61 -15.56
N ASP A 96 5.27 -14.11 -16.21
CA ASP A 96 3.91 -13.93 -15.73
C ASP A 96 3.74 -14.53 -14.34
N VAL A 97 3.04 -13.78 -13.50
CA VAL A 97 2.66 -14.15 -12.15
C VAL A 97 1.50 -15.12 -12.24
N THR A 98 1.64 -16.29 -11.61
CA THR A 98 0.54 -17.26 -11.46
C THR A 98 -0.25 -16.98 -10.19
N SER A 99 -1.51 -17.44 -10.11
CA SER A 99 -2.32 -17.37 -8.89
C SER A 99 -1.61 -17.92 -7.66
N GLU A 100 -0.92 -19.05 -7.81
CA GLU A 100 -0.15 -19.68 -6.73
C GLU A 100 1.08 -18.85 -6.31
N GLU A 101 1.74 -18.20 -7.27
CA GLU A 101 2.84 -17.29 -6.97
C GLU A 101 2.34 -16.01 -6.27
N LEU A 102 1.18 -15.49 -6.68
CA LEU A 102 0.55 -14.35 -6.03
C LEU A 102 0.12 -14.67 -4.59
N LYS A 103 -0.44 -15.87 -4.34
CA LYS A 103 -0.75 -16.35 -2.98
C LYS A 103 0.51 -16.37 -2.10
N ARG A 104 1.64 -16.89 -2.62
CA ARG A 104 2.93 -16.86 -1.89
C ARG A 104 3.43 -15.45 -1.64
N PHE A 105 3.27 -14.55 -2.60
CA PHE A 105 3.61 -13.14 -2.45
C PHE A 105 2.78 -12.46 -1.33
N ILE A 106 1.45 -12.64 -1.33
CA ILE A 106 0.56 -12.11 -0.28
C ILE A 106 0.91 -12.71 1.08
N TYR A 107 1.21 -14.00 1.13
CA TYR A 107 1.68 -14.66 2.35
C TYR A 107 2.95 -14.01 2.92
N LEU A 108 3.91 -13.65 2.06
CA LEU A 108 5.09 -12.90 2.49
C LEU A 108 4.75 -11.49 3.01
N LEU A 109 3.79 -10.78 2.39
CA LEU A 109 3.31 -9.48 2.89
C LEU A 109 2.69 -9.60 4.30
N ILE A 110 1.86 -10.61 4.53
CA ILE A 110 1.29 -10.87 5.85
C ILE A 110 2.40 -11.15 6.86
N LEU A 111 3.39 -11.96 6.48
CA LEU A 111 4.52 -12.30 7.34
C LEU A 111 5.39 -11.09 7.67
N GLN A 112 5.54 -10.11 6.77
CA GLN A 112 6.24 -8.84 7.07
C GLN A 112 5.49 -7.99 8.11
N GLY A 113 4.17 -8.13 8.20
CA GLY A 113 3.38 -7.51 9.28
C GLY A 113 3.69 -8.11 10.65
N ILE A 114 4.05 -9.39 10.71
CA ILE A 114 4.38 -10.13 11.93
C ILE A 114 5.86 -9.95 12.29
N VAL A 115 6.74 -10.21 11.32
CA VAL A 115 8.20 -10.07 11.43
C VAL A 115 8.57 -8.72 10.87
N GLN A 116 8.81 -7.74 11.73
CA GLN A 116 9.17 -6.41 11.27
C GLN A 116 10.69 -6.27 11.11
N LYS A 117 11.13 -5.64 10.02
CA LYS A 117 12.53 -5.27 9.80
C LYS A 117 12.62 -3.80 9.35
N PRO A 118 13.70 -3.08 9.69
CA PRO A 118 13.86 -1.67 9.33
C PRO A 118 13.84 -1.38 7.84
N THR A 119 14.27 -2.34 7.01
CA THR A 119 14.27 -2.20 5.55
C THR A 119 13.87 -3.50 4.90
N GLU A 120 13.22 -3.42 3.74
CA GLU A 120 12.71 -4.58 3.01
C GLU A 120 13.83 -5.56 2.61
N LYS A 121 14.99 -5.04 2.18
CA LYS A 121 16.16 -5.85 1.81
C LYS A 121 16.63 -6.77 2.94
N TRP A 122 16.36 -6.42 4.20
CA TRP A 122 16.80 -7.22 5.33
C TRP A 122 16.02 -8.53 5.47
N PHE A 123 14.84 -8.66 4.87
CA PHE A 123 14.08 -9.91 4.84
C PHE A 123 14.81 -11.01 4.06
N TRP A 124 15.60 -10.63 3.05
CA TRP A 124 16.41 -11.53 2.25
C TRP A 124 17.91 -11.49 2.59
N SER A 125 18.28 -10.87 3.72
CA SER A 125 19.68 -10.80 4.15
C SER A 125 20.22 -12.18 4.52
N LYS A 126 21.44 -12.49 4.06
CA LYS A 126 22.20 -13.69 4.48
C LYS A 126 23.08 -13.46 5.71
N ARG A 127 23.12 -12.24 6.24
CA ARG A 127 23.90 -11.93 7.45
C ARG A 127 23.33 -12.68 8.65
N PRO A 128 24.12 -13.40 9.45
CA PRO A 128 23.59 -14.23 10.55
C PRO A 128 22.65 -13.48 11.50
N ILE A 129 22.97 -12.23 11.88
CA ILE A 129 22.14 -11.41 12.77
C ILE A 129 20.82 -10.92 12.15
N LEU A 130 20.71 -10.90 10.82
CA LEU A 130 19.52 -10.42 10.10
C LEU A 130 18.75 -11.53 9.41
N CYS A 131 19.32 -12.73 9.33
CA CYS A 131 18.83 -13.79 8.46
C CYS A 131 17.42 -14.21 8.83
N THR A 132 16.53 -14.21 7.85
CA THR A 132 15.18 -14.79 7.94
C THR A 132 15.01 -15.77 6.77
N PRO A 133 15.59 -16.98 6.88
CA PRO A 133 15.73 -17.91 5.75
C PRO A 133 14.42 -18.19 5.01
N PHE A 134 13.33 -18.21 5.75
CA PHE A 134 12.01 -18.52 5.25
C PHE A 134 11.56 -17.62 4.08
N PHE A 135 11.86 -16.32 4.13
CA PHE A 135 11.53 -15.40 3.03
C PHE A 135 12.17 -15.81 1.70
N GLY A 136 13.47 -16.08 1.72
CA GLY A 136 14.22 -16.50 0.53
C GLY A 136 13.84 -17.90 0.03
N ASN A 137 13.36 -18.77 0.92
CA ASN A 137 12.88 -20.11 0.56
C ASN A 137 11.52 -20.07 -0.16
N VAL A 138 10.64 -19.12 0.20
CA VAL A 138 9.33 -18.96 -0.43
C VAL A 138 9.45 -18.22 -1.77
N MET A 139 10.19 -17.12 -1.81
CA MET A 139 10.37 -16.31 -3.02
C MET A 139 11.71 -15.57 -3.00
N ASN A 140 12.38 -15.48 -4.14
CA ASN A 140 13.60 -14.69 -4.26
C ASN A 140 13.30 -13.17 -4.17
N GLU A 141 14.18 -12.40 -3.52
CA GLU A 141 14.09 -10.93 -3.40
C GLU A 141 13.78 -10.25 -4.73
N LYS A 142 14.50 -10.62 -5.81
CA LYS A 142 14.32 -10.01 -7.13
C LYS A 142 12.92 -10.28 -7.68
N ARG A 143 12.39 -11.49 -7.50
CA ARG A 143 11.06 -11.85 -7.97
C ARG A 143 9.99 -11.12 -7.17
N TYR A 144 10.13 -11.12 -5.85
CA TYR A 144 9.24 -10.37 -4.96
C TYR A 144 9.21 -8.88 -5.32
N SER A 145 10.38 -8.23 -5.50
CA SER A 145 10.45 -6.81 -5.87
C SER A 145 9.87 -6.52 -7.26
N LEU A 146 9.99 -7.46 -8.21
CA LEU A 146 9.37 -7.34 -9.52
C LEU A 146 7.83 -7.42 -9.41
N ILE A 147 7.30 -8.39 -8.67
CA ILE A 147 5.85 -8.51 -8.45
C ILE A 147 5.33 -7.25 -7.74
N MET A 148 5.99 -6.80 -6.68
CA MET A 148 5.62 -5.58 -5.96
C MET A 148 5.59 -4.35 -6.88
N LYS A 149 6.53 -4.23 -7.82
CA LYS A 149 6.61 -3.11 -8.77
C LYS A 149 5.41 -3.05 -9.73
N PHE A 150 4.94 -4.20 -10.20
CA PHE A 150 3.91 -4.29 -11.25
C PHE A 150 2.53 -4.70 -10.72
N LEU A 151 2.39 -4.87 -9.41
CA LEU A 151 1.14 -5.26 -8.77
C LEU A 151 0.02 -4.29 -9.17
N HIS A 152 -1.03 -4.83 -9.78
CA HIS A 152 -2.13 -4.06 -10.33
C HIS A 152 -3.48 -4.69 -9.99
N PHE A 153 -4.51 -3.85 -9.82
CA PHE A 153 -5.84 -4.22 -9.31
C PHE A 153 -6.99 -3.70 -10.18
N GLN A 154 -6.69 -3.07 -11.31
CA GLN A 154 -7.69 -2.45 -12.17
C GLN A 154 -7.56 -3.00 -13.59
N SER A 155 -8.69 -3.12 -14.29
CA SER A 155 -8.66 -3.44 -15.72
C SER A 155 -8.21 -2.24 -16.54
N SER A 156 -7.35 -2.46 -17.54
CA SER A 156 -6.97 -1.41 -18.49
C SER A 156 -8.16 -0.79 -19.23
N ASN A 157 -9.30 -1.49 -19.31
CA ASN A 157 -10.52 -0.99 -19.97
C ASN A 157 -11.34 -0.01 -19.11
N ASP A 158 -11.06 0.10 -17.81
CA ASP A 158 -11.82 0.97 -16.89
C ASP A 158 -11.33 2.44 -16.91
N SER A 159 -10.40 2.77 -17.81
CA SER A 159 -9.91 4.14 -18.00
C SER A 159 -10.83 5.03 -18.84
N GLU A 160 -11.88 4.46 -19.47
CA GLU A 160 -12.75 5.20 -20.41
C GLU A 160 -14.11 5.67 -19.85
N ASP A 161 -14.42 5.46 -18.56
CA ASP A 161 -15.60 6.08 -17.95
C ASP A 161 -15.27 7.47 -17.38
N GLU A 162 -15.38 8.48 -18.24
CA GLU A 162 -15.66 9.85 -17.82
C GLU A 162 -17.07 9.92 -17.20
N SER A 163 -17.15 9.70 -15.89
CA SER A 163 -18.24 10.27 -15.10
C SER A 163 -17.65 11.16 -14.00
N PRO A 164 -17.99 12.47 -13.95
CA PRO A 164 -17.53 13.36 -12.91
C PRO A 164 -18.41 13.18 -11.67
N SER A 165 -18.30 12.03 -11.00
CA SER A 165 -18.89 11.86 -9.69
C SER A 165 -18.15 10.79 -8.87
N ASN A 166 -17.23 11.28 -8.03
CA ASN A 166 -17.06 10.82 -6.66
C ASN A 166 -16.52 9.41 -6.38
N ASN A 167 -15.70 8.80 -7.25
CA ASN A 167 -14.93 7.59 -6.91
C ASN A 167 -13.41 7.83 -7.00
N LYS A 168 -12.87 8.74 -6.18
CA LYS A 168 -11.41 8.92 -6.07
C LYS A 168 -10.80 7.85 -5.16
N LEU A 169 -10.65 6.64 -5.69
CA LEU A 169 -9.62 5.69 -5.29
C LEU A 169 -8.85 5.21 -6.52
N LYS A 170 -8.45 6.13 -7.40
CA LYS A 170 -7.41 5.87 -8.42
C LYS A 170 -6.06 6.14 -7.76
N LYS A 171 -5.34 5.08 -7.38
CA LYS A 171 -4.02 5.17 -6.71
C LYS A 171 -2.92 5.34 -7.76
N ASN A 172 -2.21 6.46 -7.76
CA ASN A 172 -0.91 6.59 -8.43
C ASN A 172 0.16 6.04 -7.48
N CYS A 173 0.58 4.79 -7.67
CA CYS A 173 1.83 4.28 -7.11
C CYS A 173 2.99 4.71 -8.02
N GLU A 174 3.34 6.00 -7.96
CA GLU A 174 4.67 6.44 -8.38
C GLU A 174 5.56 6.45 -7.14
N ILE A 175 6.33 5.38 -6.97
CA ILE A 175 7.36 5.34 -5.92
C ILE A 175 8.61 5.99 -6.52
N SER A 176 8.93 7.18 -6.00
CA SER A 176 10.20 7.91 -6.22
C SER A 176 11.39 7.20 -5.57
#